data_AF-A0A2T6DXA8-F1
#
_entry.id   AF-A0A2T6DXA8-F1
#
_cell.length_a   1.000
_cell.length_b   1.000
_cell.length_c   1.000
_cell.angle_alpha   90.00
_cell.angle_beta   90.00
_cell.angle_gamma   90.00
#
_symmetry.space_group_name_H-M   'P 1'
#
loop_
_entity.id
_entity.type
_entity.pdbx_description
1 polymer ?
#
loop_
_entity_poly.entity_id
_entity_poly.type
_entity_poly.pdbx_seq_one_letter_code
_entity_poly.pdbx_strand_id
1 'polypeptide(L)'
;MSKEKSELLQGTLDMLILKALQLEPMHGFGLSVRLRQLSNGVFQVEMGSLYPALCRLEAKKWVKAKWGVSENNRRARYYELTPAGRKQLEAEATEWALLSSTITAMLRATSPSV
;
A
#
# COMPACT_ATOMS: atom_id res chain seq x y z
N MET A 1 -16.97 11.83 0.95
CA MET A 1 -16.40 11.28 -0.31
C MET A 1 -17.30 10.15 -0.78
N SER A 2 -17.43 9.93 -2.11
CA SER A 2 -18.22 8.80 -2.62
C SER A 2 -17.58 7.46 -2.22
N LYS A 3 -18.42 6.43 -2.04
CA LYS A 3 -18.01 5.09 -1.60
C LYS A 3 -16.94 4.50 -2.53
N GLU A 4 -17.15 4.60 -3.83
CA GLU A 4 -16.23 4.11 -4.88
C GLU A 4 -14.85 4.78 -4.81
N LYS A 5 -14.81 6.10 -4.63
CA LYS A 5 -13.53 6.83 -4.47
C LYS A 5 -12.79 6.41 -3.21
N SER A 6 -13.52 6.11 -2.13
CA SER A 6 -12.92 5.60 -0.90
C SER A 6 -12.37 4.19 -1.06
N GLU A 7 -13.06 3.30 -1.78
CA GLU A 7 -12.61 1.93 -2.03
C GLU A 7 -11.36 1.91 -2.91
N LEU A 8 -11.30 2.75 -3.94
CA LEU A 8 -10.10 2.91 -4.79
C LEU A 8 -8.88 3.39 -3.98
N LEU A 9 -9.07 4.41 -3.13
CA LEU A 9 -7.99 4.92 -2.27
C LEU A 9 -7.54 3.88 -1.23
N GLN A 10 -8.48 3.09 -0.71
CA GLN A 10 -8.15 1.98 0.20
C GLN A 10 -7.37 0.88 -0.51
N GLY A 11 -7.79 0.45 -1.69
CA GLY A 11 -7.08 -0.56 -2.48
C GLY A 11 -5.67 -0.09 -2.87
N THR A 12 -5.53 1.17 -3.26
CA THR A 12 -4.22 1.77 -3.56
C THR A 12 -3.31 1.75 -2.32
N LEU A 13 -3.83 2.12 -1.15
CA LEU A 13 -3.04 2.10 0.09
C LEU A 13 -2.67 0.67 0.51
N ASP A 14 -3.60 -0.29 0.40
CA ASP A 14 -3.36 -1.71 0.68
C ASP A 14 -2.18 -2.21 -0.19
N MET A 15 -2.19 -1.97 -1.51
CA MET A 15 -1.12 -2.32 -2.45
C MET A 15 0.24 -1.70 -2.05
N LEU A 16 0.25 -0.41 -1.71
CA LEU A 16 1.48 0.29 -1.31
C LEU A 16 2.07 -0.26 -0.01
N ILE A 17 1.23 -0.63 0.96
CA ILE A 17 1.66 -1.29 2.20
C ILE A 17 2.28 -2.65 1.89
N LEU A 18 1.63 -3.47 1.06
CA LEU A 18 2.18 -4.77 0.66
C LEU A 18 3.53 -4.60 -0.04
N LYS A 19 3.67 -3.59 -0.91
CA LYS A 19 4.93 -3.28 -1.58
C LYS A 19 6.04 -2.88 -0.61
N ALA A 20 5.74 -2.04 0.37
CA ALA A 20 6.73 -1.64 1.38
C ALA A 20 7.19 -2.83 2.23
N LEU A 21 6.27 -3.72 2.62
CA LEU A 21 6.56 -4.93 3.40
C LEU A 21 7.21 -6.08 2.59
N GLN A 22 7.26 -5.96 1.26
CA GLN A 22 7.97 -6.92 0.41
C GLN A 22 9.49 -6.89 0.64
N LEU A 23 10.02 -5.73 1.04
CA LEU A 23 11.46 -5.55 1.26
C LEU A 23 11.90 -6.10 2.63
N GLU A 24 11.15 -5.77 3.69
CA GLU A 24 11.44 -6.21 5.04
C GLU A 24 10.22 -6.08 5.97
N PRO A 25 10.15 -6.86 7.07
CA PRO A 25 9.15 -6.65 8.11
C PRO A 25 9.30 -5.28 8.80
N MET A 26 8.20 -4.58 9.02
CA MET A 26 8.21 -3.23 9.61
C MET A 26 7.14 -3.04 10.67
N HIS A 27 7.41 -2.21 11.68
CA HIS A 27 6.36 -1.72 12.58
C HIS A 27 5.61 -0.54 11.97
N GLY A 28 4.41 -0.24 12.47
CA GLY A 28 3.50 0.75 11.88
C GLY A 28 4.13 2.13 11.62
N PHE A 29 4.89 2.68 12.57
CA PHE A 29 5.60 3.94 12.36
C PHE A 29 6.69 3.85 11.27
N GLY A 30 7.51 2.80 11.27
CA GLY A 30 8.53 2.61 10.23
C GLY A 30 7.91 2.49 8.84
N LEU A 31 6.76 1.82 8.75
CA LEU A 31 5.99 1.68 7.53
C LEU A 31 5.44 3.04 7.02
N SER A 32 4.92 3.91 7.88
CA SER A 32 4.45 5.25 7.44
C SER A 32 5.61 6.11 6.93
N VAL A 33 6.78 6.05 7.57
CA VAL A 33 8.01 6.70 7.11
C VAL A 33 8.45 6.12 5.77
N ARG A 34 8.43 4.80 5.61
CA ARG A 34 8.83 4.14 4.36
C ARG A 34 7.93 4.51 3.18
N LEU A 35 6.61 4.56 3.38
CA LEU A 35 5.65 4.97 2.36
C LEU A 35 5.86 6.43 1.92
N ARG A 36 6.19 7.31 2.86
CA ARG A 36 6.57 8.70 2.57
C ARG A 36 7.86 8.77 1.74
N GLN A 37 8.87 7.99 2.09
CA GLN A 37 10.13 7.94 1.33
C GLN A 37 9.91 7.41 -0.09
N LEU A 38 9.18 6.31 -0.26
CA LEU A 38 8.92 5.70 -1.56
C LEU A 38 8.10 6.61 -2.50
N SER A 39 7.34 7.55 -1.94
CA SER A 39 6.53 8.50 -2.70
C SER A 39 7.19 9.87 -2.88
N ASN A 40 8.46 10.04 -2.50
CA ASN A 40 9.14 11.35 -2.48
C ASN A 40 8.32 12.42 -1.75
N GLY A 41 7.63 12.05 -0.66
CA GLY A 41 6.82 12.96 0.16
C GLY A 41 5.42 13.26 -0.39
N VAL A 42 5.06 12.76 -1.58
CA VAL A 42 3.75 12.99 -2.21
C VAL A 42 2.64 12.25 -1.45
N PHE A 43 2.89 11.01 -1.01
CA PHE A 43 1.95 10.26 -0.19
C PHE A 43 2.32 10.35 1.28
N GLN A 44 1.49 11.07 2.03
CA GLN A 44 1.56 11.12 3.48
C GLN A 44 0.45 10.25 4.06
N VAL A 45 0.81 9.06 4.53
CA VAL A 45 -0.14 8.14 5.13
C VAL A 45 -0.20 8.41 6.63
N GLU A 46 -1.30 9.01 7.06
CA GLU A 46 -1.60 9.22 8.47
C GLU A 46 -1.83 7.89 9.20
N MET A 47 -1.47 7.84 10.49
CA MET A 47 -1.64 6.64 11.31
C MET A 47 -3.11 6.20 11.38
N GLY A 48 -4.04 7.16 11.34
CA GLY A 48 -5.49 6.90 11.30
C GLY A 48 -5.98 6.17 10.05
N SER A 49 -5.24 6.25 8.94
CA SER A 49 -5.52 5.48 7.72
C SER A 49 -4.71 4.19 7.65
N LEU A 50 -3.47 4.22 8.16
CA LEU A 50 -2.56 3.07 8.12
C LEU A 50 -3.06 1.90 8.96
N TYR A 51 -3.48 2.14 10.20
CA TYR A 51 -3.85 1.04 11.10
C TYR A 51 -5.12 0.29 10.64
N PRO A 52 -6.21 0.95 10.22
CA PRO A 52 -7.34 0.25 9.63
C PRO A 52 -6.96 -0.58 8.39
N ALA A 53 -6.05 -0.08 7.55
CA ALA A 53 -5.54 -0.85 6.41
C ALA A 53 -4.77 -2.09 6.87
N LEU A 54 -3.84 -1.96 7.82
CA LEU A 54 -3.11 -3.10 8.40
C LEU A 54 -4.04 -4.14 9.01
N CYS A 55 -5.11 -3.73 9.71
CA CYS A 55 -6.13 -4.64 10.23
C CYS A 55 -6.85 -5.41 9.11
N ARG A 56 -7.22 -4.74 8.01
CA ARG A 56 -7.82 -5.43 6.85
C ARG A 56 -6.85 -6.40 6.19
N LEU A 57 -5.59 -6.00 5.98
CA LEU A 57 -4.56 -6.83 5.38
C LEU A 57 -4.26 -8.08 6.24
N GLU A 58 -4.26 -7.93 7.57
CA GLU A 58 -4.10 -9.03 8.52
C GLU A 58 -5.32 -9.97 8.48
N ALA A 59 -6.55 -9.42 8.44
CA ALA A 59 -7.77 -10.20 8.30
C ALA A 59 -7.84 -11.00 6.98
N LYS A 60 -7.32 -10.41 5.89
CA LYS A 60 -7.16 -11.07 4.58
C LYS A 60 -5.99 -12.08 4.55
N LYS A 61 -5.20 -12.18 5.62
CA LYS A 61 -3.98 -13.01 5.73
C LYS A 61 -2.88 -12.63 4.73
N TRP A 62 -2.92 -11.42 4.18
CA TRP A 62 -1.88 -10.89 3.29
C TRP A 62 -0.65 -10.44 4.07
N VAL A 63 -0.84 -10.02 5.32
CA VAL A 63 0.23 -9.79 6.28
C VAL A 63 -0.01 -10.60 7.54
N LYS A 64 1.06 -10.90 8.28
CA LYS A 64 1.00 -11.40 9.65
C LYS A 64 1.64 -10.39 10.59
N ALA A 65 1.12 -10.27 11.81
CA ALA A 65 1.67 -9.37 12.82
C ALA A 65 2.32 -10.14 13.97
N LYS A 66 3.42 -9.62 14.49
CA LYS A 66 4.11 -10.13 15.68
C LYS A 66 4.51 -8.97 16.58
N TRP A 67 4.49 -9.20 17.89
CA TRP A 67 5.10 -8.26 18.83
C TRP A 67 6.61 -8.39 18.77
N GLY A 68 7.30 -7.25 18.77
CA GLY A 68 8.75 -7.15 18.82
C GLY A 68 9.19 -5.93 19.64
N VAL A 69 10.50 -5.74 19.73
CA VAL A 69 11.12 -4.58 20.37
C VAL A 69 11.63 -3.65 19.27
N SER A 70 11.21 -2.39 19.28
CA SER A 70 11.67 -1.37 18.36
C SER A 70 13.05 -0.83 18.73
N GLU A 71 13.65 -0.05 17.83
CA GLU A 71 14.98 0.56 17.99
C GLU A 71 15.13 1.40 19.27
N ASN A 72 14.03 1.96 19.78
CA ASN A 72 13.98 2.72 21.04
C ASN A 72 13.59 1.85 22.27
N ASN A 73 13.78 0.54 22.18
CA ASN A 73 13.49 -0.44 23.23
C ASN A 73 12.03 -0.45 23.72
N ARG A 74 11.08 -0.08 22.84
CA ARG A 74 9.64 -0.12 23.12
C ARG A 74 9.00 -1.33 22.46
N ARG A 75 7.92 -1.84 23.04
CA ARG A 75 7.14 -2.91 22.43
C ARG A 75 6.36 -2.34 21.24
N ALA A 76 6.54 -2.93 20.05
CA ALA A 76 5.87 -2.52 18.83
C ALA A 76 5.30 -3.74 18.08
N ARG A 77 4.22 -3.51 17.31
CA ARG A 77 3.67 -4.53 16.42
C ARG A 77 4.37 -4.43 15.06
N TYR A 78 5.05 -5.50 14.67
CA TYR A 78 5.72 -5.67 13.39
C TYR A 78 4.82 -6.46 12.45
N TYR A 79 4.81 -6.06 11.19
CA TYR A 79 4.04 -6.69 10.12
C TYR A 79 5.00 -7.30 9.11
N GLU A 80 4.67 -8.48 8.62
CA GLU A 80 5.46 -9.23 7.65
C GLU A 80 4.56 -9.73 6.52
N LEU A 81 5.04 -9.60 5.29
CA LEU A 81 4.32 -10.05 4.10
C LEU A 81 4.27 -11.58 4.02
N THR A 82 3.07 -12.13 3.87
CA THR A 82 2.87 -13.59 3.70
C THR A 82 3.04 -14.01 2.24
N PRO A 83 3.15 -15.32 1.94
CA PRO A 83 3.08 -15.80 0.56
C PRO A 83 1.78 -15.41 -0.16
N ALA A 84 0.65 -15.37 0.55
CA ALA A 84 -0.62 -14.92 -0.02
C ALA A 84 -0.59 -13.42 -0.33
N GLY A 85 0.00 -12.60 0.55
CA GLY A 85 0.18 -11.17 0.30
C GLY A 85 1.13 -10.87 -0.86
N ARG A 86 2.18 -11.68 -1.07
CA ARG A 86 3.05 -11.57 -2.25
C ARG A 86 2.29 -11.80 -3.55
N LYS A 87 1.50 -12.88 -3.62
CA LYS A 87 0.65 -13.17 -4.80
C LYS A 87 -0.36 -12.05 -5.06
N GLN A 88 -0.97 -11.52 -4.00
CA GLN A 88 -1.90 -10.40 -4.13
C GLN A 88 -1.21 -9.15 -4.68
N LEU A 89 -0.04 -8.79 -4.15
CA LEU A 89 0.73 -7.64 -4.63
C LEU A 89 1.08 -7.78 -6.12
N GLU A 90 1.48 -8.97 -6.57
CA GLU A 90 1.77 -9.23 -7.98
C GLU A 90 0.54 -9.04 -8.88
N ALA A 91 -0.61 -9.54 -8.45
CA ALA A 91 -1.88 -9.37 -9.17
C ALA A 91 -2.29 -7.89 -9.25
N GLU A 92 -2.34 -7.19 -8.11
CA GLU A 92 -2.71 -5.78 -8.06
C GLU A 92 -1.75 -4.88 -8.84
N ALA A 93 -0.43 -5.13 -8.76
CA ALA A 93 0.56 -4.37 -9.50
C ALA A 93 0.41 -4.55 -11.03
N THR A 94 0.09 -5.77 -11.47
CA THR A 94 -0.14 -6.08 -12.89
C THR A 94 -1.38 -5.33 -13.41
N GLU A 95 -2.49 -5.43 -12.67
CA GLU A 95 -3.74 -4.74 -13.02
C GLU A 95 -3.56 -3.21 -13.01
N TRP A 96 -2.89 -2.68 -12.00
CA TRP A 96 -2.61 -1.25 -11.90
C TRP A 96 -1.73 -0.74 -13.04
N ALA A 97 -0.71 -1.49 -13.45
CA ALA A 97 0.15 -1.11 -14.58
C ALA A 97 -0.64 -1.02 -15.90
N LEU A 98 -1.54 -1.97 -16.14
CA LEU A 98 -2.42 -1.94 -17.32
C LEU A 98 -3.38 -0.75 -17.29
N LEU A 99 -4.08 -0.55 -16.17
CA LEU A 99 -5.05 0.52 -16.03
C LEU A 99 -4.41 1.91 -16.14
N SER A 100 -3.32 2.13 -15.40
CA SER A 100 -2.63 3.42 -15.36
C SER A 100 -2.00 3.79 -16.71
N SER A 101 -1.41 2.82 -17.43
CA SER A 101 -0.88 3.05 -18.78
C SER A 101 -1.98 3.39 -19.78
N THR A 102 -3.11 2.69 -19.73
CA THR A 102 -4.28 2.95 -20.59
C THR A 102 -4.84 4.35 -20.34
N ILE A 103 -5.09 4.72 -19.08
CA ILE A 103 -5.57 6.05 -18.71
C ILE A 103 -4.56 7.13 -19.15
N THR A 104 -3.27 6.90 -18.91
CA THR A 104 -2.22 7.85 -19.31
C THR A 104 -2.20 8.05 -20.82
N ALA A 105 -2.38 6.99 -21.60
CA ALA A 105 -2.45 7.07 -23.06
C ALA A 105 -3.69 7.86 -23.51
N MET A 106 -4.86 7.60 -22.92
CA MET A 106 -6.10 8.34 -23.21
C MET A 106 -5.97 9.83 -22.89
N LEU A 107 -5.39 10.18 -21.73
CA LEU A 107 -5.19 11.58 -21.33
C LEU A 107 -4.19 12.33 -22.22
N ARG A 108 -3.29 11.61 -22.90
CA ARG A 108 -2.32 12.17 -23.85
C ARG A 108 -2.84 12.21 -25.29
N ALA A 109 -3.92 11.49 -25.59
CA ALA A 109 -4.52 11.51 -26.91
C ALA A 109 -5.14 12.89 -27.16
N THR A 110 -4.49 13.69 -27.99
CA THR A 110 -5.14 14.85 -28.61
C THR A 110 -6.10 14.35 -29.68
N SER A 111 -7.30 14.93 -29.75
CA SER A 111 -8.29 14.61 -30.79
C SER A 111 -7.60 14.59 -32.15
N PRO A 112 -7.86 13.60 -33.03
CA PRO A 112 -7.40 13.69 -34.40
C PRO A 112 -7.97 14.97 -34.98
N SER A 113 -7.10 15.86 -35.45
CA SER A 113 -7.50 16.99 -36.28
C SER A 113 -8.22 16.40 -37.48
N VAL A 114 -9.55 16.58 -37.54
CA VAL A 114 -10.35 16.29 -38.74
C VAL A 114 -10.11 17.40 -39.75
#